data_AF-H0QJ79-F1
#
_entry.id   AF-H0QJ79-F1
#
_cell.length_a   1.000
_cell.length_b   1.000
_cell.length_c   1.000
_cell.angle_alpha   90.00
_cell.angle_beta   90.00
_cell.angle_gamma   90.00
#
_symmetry.space_group_name_H-M   'P 1'
#
loop_
_entity.id
_entity.type
_entity.pdbx_description
1 polymer ?
#
loop_
_entity_poly.entity_id
_entity_poly.type
_entity_poly.pdbx_seq_one_letter_code
_entity_poly.pdbx_strand_id
1 'polypeptide(L)'
;MRETFWYHTSTHPNWPDRAFDPTATITDITKRRLQEIGGDGRGLERWATRQKAKALHLGTYEAAIENMLRRMTDQNGADEQFYLYRVRLRRNASIEPGVHPERANMAGDVQLAELCAAGVDVLRYVNTHEDPSSVSLAVRLEAILAVQVIPVPLAVNAADAWVSAGAARLIEAARLPAPEPKTKFERMQRHRPSALSIEVSKMEDEVADRLPFGLRDRFHRLFDEENLSAEPAAFPSKLIGLAALVNDPLAVLGLLDTVPSREV
;
A
#
# COMPACT_ATOMS: atom_id res chain seq x y z
N MET A 1 -14.78 8.66 26.29
CA MET A 1 -14.95 8.06 24.93
C MET A 1 -13.55 7.83 24.38
N ARG A 2 -13.21 6.61 23.97
CA ARG A 2 -11.95 6.37 23.24
C ARG A 2 -12.05 7.11 21.90
N GLU A 3 -11.01 7.84 21.51
CA GLU A 3 -10.92 8.37 20.16
C GLU A 3 -10.83 7.19 19.19
N THR A 4 -11.73 7.11 18.21
CA THR A 4 -11.70 6.06 17.19
C THR A 4 -10.75 6.49 16.09
N PHE A 5 -9.68 5.72 15.88
CA PHE A 5 -8.74 5.91 14.79
C PHE A 5 -9.05 4.99 13.62
N TRP A 6 -8.79 5.50 12.42
CA TRP A 6 -8.87 4.77 11.16
C TRP A 6 -7.51 4.81 10.46
N TYR A 7 -7.30 3.95 9.46
CA TYR A 7 -6.00 3.81 8.83
C TYR A 7 -6.10 3.84 7.31
N HIS A 8 -5.02 4.30 6.69
CA HIS A 8 -4.88 4.33 5.23
C HIS A 8 -3.41 4.15 4.87
N THR A 9 -3.14 3.46 3.77
CA THR A 9 -1.79 3.38 3.18
C THR A 9 -1.76 4.08 1.84
N SER A 10 -0.83 5.01 1.67
CA SER A 10 -0.65 5.78 0.43
C SER A 10 0.80 5.76 -0.01
N THR A 11 1.04 6.02 -1.29
CA THR A 11 2.39 6.31 -1.82
C THR A 11 2.63 7.80 -1.97
N HIS A 12 1.64 8.63 -1.60
CA HIS A 12 1.78 10.08 -1.50
C HIS A 12 2.19 10.49 -0.07
N PRO A 13 3.34 11.14 0.15
CA PRO A 13 3.84 11.50 1.48
C PRO A 13 2.99 12.56 2.20
N ASN A 14 2.25 13.37 1.44
CA ASN A 14 1.46 14.48 1.96
C ASN A 14 -0.05 14.16 2.04
N TRP A 15 -0.44 12.89 1.94
CA TRP A 15 -1.84 12.51 1.99
C TRP A 15 -2.47 12.81 3.37
N PRO A 16 -3.75 13.22 3.44
CA PRO A 16 -4.54 13.75 2.32
C PRO A 16 -4.03 15.14 1.93
N ASP A 17 -4.02 15.41 0.63
CA ASP A 17 -3.52 16.65 0.04
C ASP A 17 -4.67 17.46 -0.58
N ARG A 18 -4.96 18.64 -0.02
CA ARG A 18 -5.97 19.57 -0.55
C ARG A 18 -5.56 20.17 -1.89
N ALA A 19 -4.26 20.28 -2.14
CA ALA A 19 -3.70 20.82 -3.36
C ALA A 19 -3.50 19.72 -4.44
N PHE A 20 -3.98 18.50 -4.20
CA PHE A 20 -3.82 17.37 -5.11
C PHE A 20 -4.26 17.74 -6.54
N ASP A 21 -3.32 17.61 -7.48
CA ASP A 21 -3.57 17.76 -8.90
C ASP A 21 -3.60 16.38 -9.58
N PRO A 22 -4.80 15.85 -9.91
CA PRO A 22 -4.91 14.56 -10.60
C PRO A 22 -4.32 14.60 -12.01
N THR A 23 -4.07 15.77 -12.58
CA THR A 23 -3.52 15.91 -13.94
C THR A 23 -1.99 15.86 -13.98
N ALA A 24 -1.32 15.95 -12.84
CA ALA A 24 0.13 16.05 -12.76
C ALA A 24 0.86 14.78 -13.25
N THR A 25 0.26 13.61 -13.05
CA THR A 25 0.89 12.31 -13.35
C THR A 25 0.46 11.69 -14.69
N ILE A 26 -0.53 12.28 -15.36
CA ILE A 26 -1.02 11.78 -16.66
C ILE A 26 -0.25 12.40 -17.83
N THR A 27 0.05 11.58 -18.85
CA THR A 27 0.77 12.03 -20.04
C THR A 27 -0.04 13.03 -20.88
N ASP A 28 0.64 13.84 -21.69
CA ASP A 28 -0.02 14.77 -22.62
C ASP A 28 -0.90 14.07 -23.66
N ILE A 29 -0.60 12.82 -23.99
CA ILE A 29 -1.44 11.99 -24.85
C ILE A 29 -2.75 11.66 -24.13
N THR A 30 -2.67 11.24 -22.86
CA THR A 30 -3.84 10.96 -22.03
C THR A 30 -4.66 12.23 -21.80
N LYS A 31 -4.02 13.37 -21.54
CA LYS A 31 -4.70 14.68 -21.38
C LYS A 31 -5.52 15.03 -22.62
N ARG A 32 -4.93 14.91 -23.83
CA ARG A 32 -5.64 15.16 -25.09
C ARG A 32 -6.82 14.23 -25.31
N ARG A 33 -6.64 12.93 -25.08
CA ARG A 33 -7.75 11.96 -25.16
C ARG A 33 -8.89 12.32 -24.22
N LEU A 34 -8.59 12.73 -22.98
CA LEU A 34 -9.60 13.16 -22.01
C LEU A 34 -10.30 14.46 -22.42
N GLN A 35 -9.59 15.41 -23.05
CA GLN A 35 -10.19 16.65 -23.56
C GLN A 35 -11.25 16.37 -24.64
N GLU A 36 -11.03 15.37 -25.48
CA GLU A 36 -11.94 14.97 -26.58
C GLU A 36 -13.22 14.28 -26.07
N ILE A 37 -13.25 13.80 -24.82
CA ILE A 37 -14.42 13.13 -24.24
C ILE A 37 -15.58 14.11 -24.05
N GLY A 38 -16.71 13.81 -24.68
CA GLY A 38 -17.97 14.57 -24.57
C GLY A 38 -18.09 15.73 -25.56
N GLY A 39 -17.12 15.93 -26.45
CA GLY A 39 -17.22 16.83 -27.61
C GLY A 39 -17.16 18.35 -27.32
N ASP A 40 -17.14 18.77 -26.05
CA ASP A 40 -17.12 20.19 -25.64
C ASP A 40 -15.74 20.69 -25.18
N GLY A 41 -14.69 19.87 -25.31
CA GLY A 41 -13.32 20.20 -24.91
C GLY A 41 -13.06 20.22 -23.39
N ARG A 42 -14.09 20.00 -22.56
CA ARG A 42 -13.99 20.08 -21.09
C ARG A 42 -13.93 18.72 -20.40
N GLY A 43 -13.72 17.64 -21.14
CA GLY A 43 -13.66 16.29 -20.59
C GLY A 43 -12.55 16.12 -19.55
N LEU A 44 -11.38 16.74 -19.76
CA LEU A 44 -10.27 16.72 -18.81
C LEU A 44 -10.60 17.45 -17.50
N GLU A 45 -11.24 18.61 -17.57
CA GLU A 45 -11.65 19.39 -16.40
C GLU A 45 -12.70 18.62 -15.56
N ARG A 46 -13.71 18.03 -16.23
CA ARG A 46 -14.70 17.18 -15.57
C ARG A 46 -14.07 15.96 -14.92
N TRP A 47 -13.15 15.29 -15.62
CA TRP A 47 -12.41 14.16 -15.09
C TRP A 47 -11.61 14.57 -13.84
N ALA A 48 -10.85 15.66 -13.92
CA ALA A 48 -10.05 16.17 -12.81
C ALA A 48 -10.93 16.53 -11.60
N THR A 49 -12.07 17.17 -11.84
CA THR A 49 -13.07 17.50 -10.81
C THR A 49 -13.61 16.22 -10.16
N ARG A 50 -13.93 15.20 -10.95
CA ARG A 50 -14.41 13.90 -10.46
C ARG A 50 -13.33 13.16 -9.65
N GLN A 51 -12.06 13.26 -10.03
CA GLN A 51 -10.94 12.70 -9.26
C GLN A 51 -10.80 13.38 -7.89
N LYS A 52 -10.87 14.72 -7.84
CA LYS A 52 -10.80 15.49 -6.58
C LYS A 52 -12.00 15.25 -5.67
N ALA A 53 -13.15 14.93 -6.24
CA ALA A 53 -14.38 14.64 -5.50
C ALA A 53 -14.49 13.19 -5.01
N LYS A 54 -13.55 12.31 -5.36
CA LYS A 54 -13.52 10.92 -4.89
C LYS A 54 -13.48 10.89 -3.37
N ALA A 55 -14.26 9.98 -2.81
CA ALA A 55 -14.16 9.67 -1.40
C ALA A 55 -12.81 9.01 -1.11
N LEU A 56 -12.23 9.36 0.02
CA LEU A 56 -11.02 8.74 0.54
C LEU A 56 -11.37 7.46 1.28
N HIS A 57 -10.67 6.38 0.96
CA HIS A 57 -10.85 5.10 1.62
C HIS A 57 -10.07 5.04 2.94
N LEU A 58 -10.74 4.71 4.03
CA LEU A 58 -10.13 4.39 5.31
C LEU A 58 -10.56 2.97 5.74
N GLY A 59 -9.66 2.22 6.37
CA GLY A 59 -9.95 0.91 6.91
C GLY A 59 -9.60 0.80 8.39
N THR A 60 -9.78 -0.40 8.93
CA THR A 60 -9.04 -0.84 10.12
C THR A 60 -7.53 -0.81 9.84
N TYR A 61 -6.72 -0.99 10.88
CA TYR A 61 -5.28 -1.08 10.71
C TYR A 61 -4.92 -2.23 9.75
N GLU A 62 -5.51 -3.39 10.00
CA GLU A 62 -5.34 -4.62 9.25
C GLU A 62 -5.73 -4.43 7.78
N ALA A 63 -6.94 -3.91 7.52
CA ALA A 63 -7.41 -3.66 6.15
C ALA A 63 -6.49 -2.70 5.37
N ALA A 64 -5.92 -1.70 6.03
CA ALA A 64 -4.96 -0.79 5.40
C ALA A 64 -3.66 -1.50 5.03
N ILE A 65 -3.12 -2.36 5.91
CA ILE A 65 -1.91 -3.14 5.64
C ILE A 65 -2.15 -4.18 4.53
N GLU A 66 -3.28 -4.90 4.56
CA GLU A 66 -3.61 -5.89 3.54
C GLU A 66 -3.79 -5.25 2.16
N ASN A 67 -4.45 -4.09 2.09
CA ASN A 67 -4.56 -3.32 0.85
C ASN A 67 -3.18 -2.95 0.28
N MET A 68 -2.27 -2.50 1.14
CA MET A 68 -0.90 -2.17 0.73
C MET A 68 -0.18 -3.40 0.18
N LEU A 69 -0.19 -4.52 0.90
CA LEU A 69 0.47 -5.74 0.46
C LEU A 69 -0.08 -6.23 -0.88
N ARG A 70 -1.41 -6.18 -1.06
CA ARG A 70 -2.08 -6.47 -2.33
C ARG A 70 -1.61 -5.53 -3.44
N ARG A 71 -1.55 -4.22 -3.22
CA ARG A 71 -1.09 -3.25 -4.23
C ARG A 71 0.36 -3.49 -4.65
N MET A 72 1.22 -3.81 -3.70
CA MET A 72 2.61 -4.13 -3.99
C MET A 72 2.74 -5.39 -4.87
N THR A 73 1.87 -6.40 -4.69
CA THR A 73 1.90 -7.65 -5.47
C THR A 73 1.16 -7.56 -6.80
N ASP A 74 -0.06 -7.00 -6.80
CA ASP A 74 -0.99 -7.09 -7.93
C ASP A 74 -0.95 -5.85 -8.84
N GLN A 75 -0.39 -4.73 -8.36
CA GLN A 75 -0.45 -3.43 -9.04
C GLN A 75 0.94 -2.82 -9.29
N ASN A 76 1.97 -3.66 -9.36
CA ASN A 76 3.37 -3.27 -9.56
C ASN A 76 3.91 -2.24 -8.55
N GLY A 77 3.29 -2.10 -7.38
CA GLY A 77 3.75 -1.14 -6.36
C GLY A 77 4.93 -1.64 -5.52
N ALA A 78 5.62 -2.70 -5.92
CA ALA A 78 6.63 -3.36 -5.09
C ALA A 78 7.88 -2.50 -4.81
N ASP A 79 8.13 -1.49 -5.65
CA ASP A 79 9.23 -0.52 -5.56
C ASP A 79 8.81 0.85 -5.01
N GLU A 80 7.50 1.11 -4.89
CA GLU A 80 7.00 2.39 -4.39
C GLU A 80 7.28 2.57 -2.88
N GLN A 81 7.56 3.81 -2.48
CA GLN A 81 7.58 4.20 -1.07
C GLN A 81 6.15 4.34 -0.56
N PHE A 82 5.78 3.53 0.43
CA PHE A 82 4.49 3.63 1.11
C PHE A 82 4.57 4.40 2.41
N TYR A 83 3.42 4.88 2.86
CA TYR A 83 3.22 5.58 4.12
C TYR A 83 1.97 5.04 4.78
N LEU A 84 2.05 4.74 6.07
CA LEU A 84 0.90 4.40 6.89
C LEU A 84 0.40 5.66 7.59
N TYR A 85 -0.88 5.97 7.38
CA TYR A 85 -1.58 7.06 8.01
C TYR A 85 -2.50 6.55 9.10
N ARG A 86 -2.38 7.13 10.30
CA ARG A 86 -3.42 7.07 11.33
C ARG A 86 -4.27 8.32 11.22
N VAL A 87 -5.57 8.13 11.07
CA VAL A 87 -6.54 9.16 10.70
C VAL A 87 -7.53 9.35 11.83
N ARG A 88 -7.72 10.61 12.22
CA ARG A 88 -8.75 11.03 13.16
C ARG A 88 -9.81 11.82 12.41
N LEU A 89 -11.07 11.41 12.56
CA LEU A 89 -12.21 12.10 11.98
C LEU A 89 -12.67 13.27 12.87
N ARG A 90 -13.33 14.26 12.28
CA ARG A 90 -13.96 15.35 13.02
C ARG A 90 -15.13 14.79 13.85
N ARG A 91 -15.30 15.30 15.07
CA ARG A 91 -16.36 14.85 15.98
C ARG A 91 -17.78 15.10 15.45
N ASN A 92 -17.93 16.10 14.58
CA ASN A 92 -19.19 16.50 13.97
C ASN A 92 -19.34 15.98 12.52
N ALA A 93 -18.47 15.06 12.06
CA ALA A 93 -18.62 14.45 10.76
C ALA A 93 -19.92 13.65 10.69
N SER A 94 -20.73 13.91 9.67
CA SER A 94 -22.01 13.23 9.46
C SER A 94 -21.79 11.84 8.89
N ILE A 95 -22.26 10.81 9.61
CA ILE A 95 -22.11 9.40 9.22
C ILE A 95 -23.45 8.87 8.73
N GLU A 96 -23.47 8.30 7.52
CA GLU A 96 -24.66 7.63 6.99
C GLU A 96 -25.11 6.49 7.93
N PRO A 97 -26.42 6.40 8.26
CA PRO A 97 -26.94 5.30 9.07
C PRO A 97 -26.75 3.93 8.42
N GLY A 98 -26.28 2.97 9.20
CA GLY A 98 -26.10 1.58 8.76
C GLY A 98 -24.70 1.27 8.23
N VAL A 99 -24.56 0.04 7.71
CA VAL A 99 -23.36 -0.46 7.03
C VAL A 99 -23.82 -1.03 5.69
N HIS A 100 -23.19 -0.58 4.62
CA HIS A 100 -23.62 -0.90 3.25
C HIS A 100 -22.72 -1.96 2.62
N PRO A 101 -23.17 -2.65 1.57
CA PRO A 101 -22.26 -3.41 0.71
C PRO A 101 -21.24 -2.47 0.06
N GLU A 102 -20.04 -2.97 -0.24
CA GLU A 102 -19.08 -2.25 -1.07
C GLU A 102 -19.71 -1.90 -2.43
N ARG A 103 -19.84 -0.60 -2.72
CA ARG A 103 -20.42 -0.06 -3.97
C ARG A 103 -19.38 0.75 -4.75
N ALA A 104 -18.15 0.27 -4.76
CA ALA A 104 -17.11 0.84 -5.60
C ALA A 104 -17.41 0.58 -7.08
N ASN A 105 -17.04 1.51 -7.95
CA ASN A 105 -17.06 1.24 -9.39
C ASN A 105 -15.96 0.21 -9.75
N MET A 106 -15.87 -0.19 -11.03
CA MET A 106 -14.84 -1.15 -11.48
C MET A 106 -13.38 -0.73 -11.16
N ALA A 107 -13.14 0.55 -10.85
CA ALA A 107 -11.84 1.08 -10.46
C ALA A 107 -11.65 1.22 -8.95
N GLY A 108 -12.58 0.74 -8.11
CA GLY A 108 -12.50 0.88 -6.66
C GLY A 108 -12.97 2.23 -6.12
N ASP A 109 -13.43 3.15 -6.98
CA ASP A 109 -13.76 4.51 -6.56
C ASP A 109 -15.19 4.62 -6.01
N VAL A 110 -15.31 5.39 -4.93
CA VAL A 110 -16.61 5.77 -4.35
C VAL A 110 -16.84 7.26 -4.52
N GLN A 111 -17.99 7.62 -5.09
CA GLN A 111 -18.49 9.00 -5.14
C GLN A 111 -19.61 9.15 -4.12
N LEU A 112 -19.31 9.73 -2.95
CA LEU A 112 -20.30 9.84 -1.86
C LEU A 112 -21.57 10.58 -2.30
N ALA A 113 -21.43 11.59 -3.17
CA ALA A 113 -22.57 12.34 -3.70
C ALA A 113 -23.53 11.49 -4.56
N GLU A 114 -23.08 10.35 -5.08
CA GLU A 114 -23.91 9.42 -5.86
C GLU A 114 -24.60 8.36 -4.97
N LEU A 115 -24.11 8.16 -3.74
CA LEU A 115 -24.56 7.08 -2.85
C LEU A 115 -25.35 7.57 -1.62
N CYS A 116 -25.12 8.81 -1.19
CA CYS A 116 -25.64 9.36 0.06
C CYS A 116 -26.39 10.67 -0.19
N ALA A 117 -27.24 11.05 0.77
CA ALA A 117 -27.87 12.37 0.78
C ALA A 117 -26.82 13.49 0.90
N ALA A 118 -27.21 14.71 0.49
CA ALA A 118 -26.37 15.89 0.68
C ALA A 118 -26.07 16.11 2.17
N GLY A 119 -24.82 16.44 2.50
CA GLY A 119 -24.37 16.66 3.88
C GLY A 119 -23.90 15.41 4.62
N VAL A 120 -23.76 14.27 3.93
CA VAL A 120 -23.08 13.08 4.46
C VAL A 120 -21.58 13.17 4.18
N ASP A 121 -20.79 12.99 5.23
CA ASP A 121 -19.33 13.06 5.21
C ASP A 121 -18.68 11.68 5.17
N VAL A 122 -19.35 10.66 5.70
CA VAL A 122 -18.80 9.31 5.91
C VAL A 122 -19.85 8.25 5.56
N LEU A 123 -19.44 7.27 4.74
CA LEU A 123 -20.19 6.05 4.45
C LEU A 123 -19.43 4.83 4.99
N ARG A 124 -20.10 4.00 5.79
CA ARG A 124 -19.57 2.71 6.24
C ARG A 124 -19.94 1.61 5.27
N TYR A 125 -19.01 0.75 4.92
CA TYR A 125 -19.30 -0.40 4.09
C TYR A 125 -18.49 -1.64 4.47
N VAL A 126 -19.00 -2.81 4.11
CA VAL A 126 -18.31 -4.09 4.30
C VAL A 126 -17.34 -4.29 3.15
N ASN A 127 -16.05 -4.43 3.45
CA ASN A 127 -15.01 -4.69 2.48
C ASN A 127 -15.14 -6.12 1.94
N THR A 128 -15.04 -6.30 0.62
CA THR A 128 -15.07 -7.64 -0.01
C THR A 128 -13.73 -8.06 -0.63
N HIS A 129 -12.72 -7.19 -0.64
CA HIS A 129 -11.48 -7.39 -1.39
C HIS A 129 -10.22 -7.40 -0.51
N GLU A 130 -9.98 -6.35 0.28
CA GLU A 130 -8.71 -6.19 1.01
C GLU A 130 -8.70 -6.89 2.37
N ASP A 131 -9.81 -6.86 3.11
CA ASP A 131 -10.00 -7.61 4.36
C ASP A 131 -11.48 -8.04 4.39
N PRO A 132 -11.82 -9.19 3.77
CA PRO A 132 -13.19 -9.58 3.55
C PRO A 132 -13.98 -9.66 4.86
N SER A 133 -15.12 -8.97 4.91
CA SER A 133 -16.01 -8.86 6.08
C SER A 133 -15.62 -7.79 7.11
N SER A 134 -14.52 -7.05 6.91
CA SER A 134 -14.21 -5.87 7.72
C SER A 134 -15.07 -4.66 7.34
N VAL A 135 -15.17 -3.68 8.24
CA VAL A 135 -15.85 -2.41 7.95
C VAL A 135 -14.81 -1.35 7.58
N SER A 136 -14.97 -0.79 6.38
CA SER A 136 -14.21 0.36 5.90
C SER A 136 -15.10 1.60 5.79
N LEU A 137 -14.46 2.76 5.63
CA LEU A 137 -15.09 4.04 5.40
C LEU A 137 -14.73 4.59 4.02
N ALA A 138 -15.73 5.14 3.34
CA ALA A 138 -15.53 6.14 2.31
C ALA A 138 -15.82 7.51 2.93
N VAL A 139 -14.83 8.41 2.94
CA VAL A 139 -14.96 9.72 3.60
C VAL A 139 -14.70 10.88 2.65
N ARG A 140 -15.37 12.00 2.89
CA ARG A 140 -14.96 13.29 2.32
C ARG A 140 -13.66 13.75 2.98
N LEU A 141 -12.86 14.50 2.24
CA LEU A 141 -11.63 15.08 2.81
C LEU A 141 -11.95 16.01 3.98
N GLU A 142 -13.09 16.69 3.95
CA GLU A 142 -13.62 17.55 5.02
C GLU A 142 -14.00 16.79 6.30
N ALA A 143 -14.17 15.46 6.24
CA ALA A 143 -14.44 14.64 7.40
C ALA A 143 -13.18 14.41 8.26
N ILE A 144 -12.00 14.58 7.67
CA ILE A 144 -10.71 14.32 8.32
C ILE A 144 -10.33 15.54 9.16
N LEU A 145 -9.99 15.29 10.43
CA LEU A 145 -9.49 16.30 11.36
C LEU A 145 -7.97 16.39 11.28
N ALA A 146 -7.30 15.25 11.46
CA ALA A 146 -5.85 15.19 11.54
C ALA A 146 -5.35 13.81 11.15
N VAL A 147 -4.07 13.77 10.75
CA VAL A 147 -3.35 12.53 10.43
C VAL A 147 -2.00 12.48 11.14
N GLN A 148 -1.56 11.27 11.48
CA GLN A 148 -0.16 10.96 11.79
C GLN A 148 0.36 10.01 10.71
N VAL A 149 1.65 10.12 10.38
CA VAL A 149 2.23 9.39 9.26
C VAL A 149 3.57 8.78 9.64
N ILE A 150 3.78 7.53 9.24
CA ILE A 150 5.09 6.87 9.27
C ILE A 150 5.43 6.31 7.90
N PRO A 151 6.70 6.29 7.50
CA PRO A 151 7.13 5.60 6.29
C PRO A 151 7.02 4.08 6.47
N VAL A 152 6.80 3.39 5.35
CA VAL A 152 6.72 1.93 5.24
C VAL A 152 7.58 1.47 4.07
N PRO A 153 8.49 0.47 4.22
CA PRO A 153 8.73 -0.40 5.38
C PRO A 153 9.18 0.33 6.65
N LEU A 154 8.93 -0.28 7.81
CA LEU A 154 9.47 0.24 9.08
C LEU A 154 11.00 0.20 9.05
N ALA A 155 11.64 1.20 9.65
CA ALA A 155 13.09 1.22 9.81
C ALA A 155 13.53 0.05 10.71
N VAL A 156 14.44 -0.78 10.19
CA VAL A 156 15.05 -1.88 10.94
C VAL A 156 16.51 -1.51 11.23
N ASN A 157 16.99 -1.89 12.40
CA ASN A 157 18.39 -1.71 12.74
C ASN A 157 19.24 -2.59 11.80
N ALA A 158 20.19 -1.99 11.07
CA ALA A 158 21.10 -2.74 10.20
C ALA A 158 21.95 -3.78 10.95
N ALA A 159 22.16 -3.59 12.26
CA ALA A 159 22.84 -4.55 13.14
C ALA A 159 21.93 -5.70 13.61
N ASP A 160 20.67 -5.75 13.17
CA ASP A 160 19.82 -6.92 13.38
C ASP A 160 20.50 -8.18 12.82
N ALA A 161 20.53 -9.23 13.62
CA ALA A 161 21.30 -10.43 13.29
C ALA A 161 20.75 -11.15 12.05
N TRP A 162 19.44 -11.14 11.84
CA TRP A 162 18.83 -11.75 10.66
C TRP A 162 19.09 -10.90 9.42
N VAL A 163 18.99 -9.58 9.52
CA VAL A 163 19.33 -8.65 8.42
C VAL A 163 20.79 -8.80 8.00
N SER A 164 21.72 -8.80 8.97
CA SER A 164 23.16 -8.94 8.71
C SER A 164 23.49 -10.31 8.08
N ALA A 165 22.90 -11.39 8.59
CA ALA A 165 23.07 -12.73 8.02
C ALA A 165 22.46 -12.83 6.61
N GLY A 166 21.29 -12.24 6.38
CA GLY A 166 20.64 -12.17 5.08
C GLY A 166 21.48 -11.42 4.06
N ALA A 167 22.03 -10.27 4.43
CA ALA A 167 22.95 -9.50 3.58
C ALA A 167 24.16 -10.34 3.14
N ALA A 168 24.78 -11.08 4.08
CA ALA A 168 25.89 -11.96 3.77
C ALA A 168 25.49 -13.09 2.81
N ARG A 169 24.33 -13.72 3.02
CA ARG A 169 23.77 -14.77 2.13
C ARG A 169 23.56 -14.26 0.71
N LEU A 170 23.03 -13.05 0.55
CA LEU A 170 22.82 -12.44 -0.78
C LEU A 170 24.15 -12.14 -1.48
N ILE A 171 25.12 -11.57 -0.78
CA ILE A 171 26.47 -11.31 -1.33
C ILE A 171 27.15 -12.62 -1.77
N GLU A 172 27.03 -13.67 -0.96
CA GLU A 172 27.59 -14.97 -1.30
C GLU A 172 26.89 -15.59 -2.51
N ALA A 173 25.55 -15.58 -2.53
CA ALA A 173 24.75 -16.10 -3.63
C ALA A 173 25.03 -15.38 -4.95
N ALA A 174 25.29 -14.06 -4.92
CA ALA A 174 25.66 -13.28 -6.10
C ALA A 174 27.01 -13.70 -6.73
N ARG A 175 27.88 -14.39 -5.97
CA ARG A 175 29.18 -14.89 -6.44
C ARG A 175 29.12 -16.32 -6.97
N LEU A 176 28.03 -17.03 -6.68
CA LEU A 176 27.88 -18.43 -7.09
C LEU A 176 27.43 -18.53 -8.54
N PRO A 177 27.90 -19.55 -9.29
CA PRO A 177 27.36 -19.83 -10.61
C PRO A 177 25.89 -20.23 -10.52
N ALA A 178 25.14 -20.01 -11.61
CA ALA A 178 23.77 -20.49 -11.70
C ALA A 178 23.72 -22.03 -11.48
N PRO A 179 22.74 -22.55 -10.73
CA PRO A 179 22.66 -23.99 -10.47
C PRO A 179 22.55 -24.80 -11.76
N GLU A 180 23.19 -25.96 -11.79
CA GLU A 180 23.07 -26.88 -12.92
C GLU A 180 21.66 -27.50 -12.97
N PRO A 181 21.04 -27.57 -14.16
CA PRO A 181 19.71 -28.15 -14.33
C PRO A 181 19.75 -29.67 -14.15
N LYS A 182 18.93 -30.16 -13.21
CA LYS A 182 18.80 -31.57 -12.87
C LYS A 182 17.85 -32.30 -13.80
N THR A 183 16.85 -31.60 -14.36
CA THR A 183 15.81 -32.22 -15.21
C THR A 183 15.87 -31.74 -16.67
N LYS A 184 15.33 -32.56 -17.60
CA LYS A 184 15.19 -32.16 -19.01
C LYS A 184 14.30 -30.92 -19.17
N PHE A 185 13.28 -30.78 -18.34
CA PHE A 185 12.37 -29.62 -18.36
C PHE A 185 13.11 -28.33 -17.96
N GLU A 186 13.91 -28.35 -16.90
CA GLU A 186 14.76 -27.20 -16.49
C GLU A 186 15.76 -26.81 -17.59
N ARG A 187 16.31 -27.78 -18.33
CA ARG A 187 17.21 -27.50 -19.46
C ARG A 187 16.53 -26.73 -20.58
N MET A 188 15.22 -26.92 -20.76
CA MET A 188 14.40 -26.28 -21.79
C MET A 188 13.86 -24.89 -21.39
N GLN A 189 14.01 -24.47 -20.14
CA GLN A 189 13.59 -23.14 -19.69
C GLN A 189 14.46 -22.06 -20.33
N ARG A 190 13.81 -21.03 -20.89
CA ARG A 190 14.49 -19.88 -21.52
C ARG A 190 15.22 -18.98 -20.51
N HIS A 191 14.73 -18.90 -19.28
CA HIS A 191 15.34 -18.13 -18.20
C HIS A 191 15.56 -19.08 -17.03
N ARG A 192 16.81 -19.18 -16.59
CA ARG A 192 17.19 -20.00 -15.44
C ARG A 192 17.35 -19.09 -14.24
N PRO A 193 16.85 -19.48 -13.06
CA PRO A 193 17.07 -18.70 -11.86
C PRO A 193 18.56 -18.69 -11.51
N SER A 194 19.08 -17.55 -11.09
CA SER A 194 20.44 -17.42 -10.57
C SER A 194 20.50 -17.95 -9.13
N ALA A 195 21.71 -18.22 -8.62
CA ALA A 195 21.86 -18.54 -7.21
C ALA A 195 21.31 -17.40 -6.32
N LEU A 196 21.50 -16.15 -6.75
CA LEU A 196 20.94 -14.96 -6.10
C LEU A 196 19.41 -14.94 -6.10
N SER A 197 18.75 -15.16 -7.25
CA SER A 197 17.27 -15.10 -7.30
C SER A 197 16.62 -16.23 -6.49
N ILE A 198 17.28 -17.39 -6.39
CA ILE A 198 16.87 -18.48 -5.50
C ILE A 198 16.99 -18.05 -4.04
N GLU A 199 18.10 -17.41 -3.68
CA GLU A 199 18.34 -16.99 -2.30
C GLU A 199 17.39 -15.88 -1.85
N VAL A 200 17.09 -14.93 -2.75
CA VAL A 200 16.03 -13.93 -2.58
C VAL A 200 14.70 -14.63 -2.29
N SER A 201 14.28 -15.57 -3.14
CA SER A 201 13.00 -16.28 -2.97
C SER A 201 12.91 -17.02 -1.63
N LYS A 202 13.98 -17.75 -1.24
CA LYS A 202 14.02 -18.42 0.08
C LYS A 202 13.89 -17.44 1.23
N MET A 203 14.52 -16.29 1.13
CA MET A 203 14.47 -15.27 2.18
C MET A 203 13.07 -14.66 2.30
N GLU A 204 12.37 -14.47 1.17
CA GLU A 204 10.95 -14.11 1.17
C GLU A 204 10.11 -15.20 1.85
N ASP A 205 10.29 -16.47 1.48
CA ASP A 205 9.57 -17.61 2.05
C ASP A 205 9.78 -17.70 3.58
N GLU A 206 11.03 -17.54 4.06
CA GLU A 206 11.37 -17.55 5.49
C GLU A 206 10.62 -16.49 6.31
N VAL A 207 10.35 -15.33 5.71
CA VAL A 207 9.61 -14.24 6.33
C VAL A 207 8.11 -14.44 6.17
N ALA A 208 7.65 -14.84 4.97
CA ALA A 208 6.26 -15.14 4.67
C ALA A 208 5.71 -16.25 5.58
N ASP A 209 6.51 -17.27 5.90
CA ASP A 209 6.10 -18.36 6.80
C ASP A 209 5.75 -17.91 8.22
N ARG A 210 6.18 -16.72 8.62
CA ARG A 210 5.85 -16.11 9.91
C ARG A 210 4.56 -15.29 9.86
N LEU A 211 4.01 -15.05 8.67
CA LEU A 211 2.77 -14.31 8.48
C LEU A 211 1.54 -15.24 8.59
N PRO A 212 0.36 -14.67 8.87
CA PRO A 212 -0.91 -15.35 8.74
C PRO A 212 -1.07 -15.99 7.35
N PHE A 213 -1.69 -17.17 7.30
CA PHE A 213 -1.79 -17.99 6.08
C PHE A 213 -2.28 -17.20 4.86
N GLY A 214 -3.31 -16.34 5.03
CA GLY A 214 -3.88 -15.55 3.93
C GLY A 214 -2.95 -14.48 3.34
N LEU A 215 -1.84 -14.15 4.02
CA LEU A 215 -0.89 -13.13 3.58
C LEU A 215 0.41 -13.70 3.00
N ARG A 216 0.68 -15.00 3.18
CA ARG A 216 1.95 -15.62 2.76
C ARG A 216 2.14 -15.51 1.25
N ASP A 217 1.12 -15.92 0.49
CA ASP A 217 1.14 -15.88 -0.98
C ASP A 217 1.16 -14.45 -1.54
N ARG A 218 0.81 -13.46 -0.71
CA ARG A 218 0.83 -12.04 -1.05
C ARG A 218 2.12 -11.34 -0.65
N PHE A 219 3.13 -12.04 -0.13
CA PHE A 219 4.35 -11.42 0.41
C PHE A 219 5.53 -11.36 -0.58
N HIS A 220 5.29 -11.26 -1.89
CA HIS A 220 6.36 -11.13 -2.88
C HIS A 220 6.83 -9.68 -3.09
N ARG A 221 8.15 -9.42 -2.99
CA ARG A 221 8.77 -8.09 -3.00
C ARG A 221 9.82 -7.98 -4.11
N LEU A 222 9.90 -6.78 -4.69
CA LEU A 222 10.97 -6.49 -5.64
C LEU A 222 12.32 -6.43 -4.92
N PHE A 223 13.26 -7.22 -5.43
CA PHE A 223 14.68 -7.18 -5.10
C PHE A 223 15.43 -6.35 -6.16
N ASP A 224 16.21 -5.38 -5.70
CA ASP A 224 17.07 -4.56 -6.55
C ASP A 224 18.48 -5.16 -6.56
N GLU A 225 18.77 -5.94 -7.60
CA GLU A 225 20.07 -6.58 -7.79
C GLU A 225 21.18 -5.56 -8.06
N GLU A 226 20.88 -4.43 -8.71
CA GLU A 226 21.86 -3.40 -9.06
C GLU A 226 22.39 -2.73 -7.79
N ASN A 227 21.51 -2.51 -6.81
CA ASN A 227 21.87 -1.86 -5.55
C ASN A 227 22.47 -2.82 -4.50
N LEU A 228 22.53 -4.14 -4.74
CA LEU A 228 23.03 -5.12 -3.77
C LEU A 228 24.45 -4.79 -3.27
N SER A 229 25.32 -4.29 -4.15
CA SER A 229 26.72 -4.00 -3.79
C SER A 229 26.87 -2.79 -2.88
N ALA A 230 25.99 -1.79 -3.01
CA ALA A 230 26.01 -0.58 -2.21
C ALA A 230 25.20 -0.74 -0.92
N GLU A 231 24.06 -1.42 -0.98
CA GLU A 231 23.13 -1.59 0.14
C GLU A 231 22.70 -3.06 0.33
N PRO A 232 23.61 -3.95 0.73
CA PRO A 232 23.30 -5.38 0.85
C PRO A 232 22.26 -5.72 1.93
N ALA A 233 22.06 -4.81 2.89
CA ALA A 233 21.06 -4.94 3.95
C ALA A 233 19.67 -4.42 3.54
N ALA A 234 19.52 -3.73 2.41
CA ALA A 234 18.26 -3.07 2.05
C ALA A 234 17.11 -4.07 1.88
N PHE A 235 17.32 -5.16 1.14
CA PHE A 235 16.28 -6.15 0.91
C PHE A 235 15.89 -6.94 2.17
N PRO A 236 16.82 -7.52 2.96
CA PRO A 236 16.47 -8.14 4.23
C PRO A 236 15.75 -7.16 5.19
N SER A 237 16.19 -5.90 5.26
CA SER A 237 15.55 -4.87 6.08
C SER A 237 14.13 -4.57 5.62
N LYS A 238 13.91 -4.49 4.31
CA LYS A 238 12.57 -4.31 3.70
C LYS A 238 11.63 -5.45 4.09
N LEU A 239 12.08 -6.71 4.03
CA LEU A 239 11.26 -7.87 4.39
C LEU A 239 10.84 -7.82 5.87
N ILE A 240 11.79 -7.61 6.79
CA ILE A 240 11.48 -7.56 8.22
C ILE A 240 10.63 -6.34 8.57
N GLY A 241 10.95 -5.18 8.00
CA GLY A 241 10.20 -3.94 8.23
C GLY A 241 8.74 -4.01 7.75
N LEU A 242 8.46 -4.76 6.68
CA LEU A 242 7.09 -5.03 6.23
C LEU A 242 6.40 -6.08 7.09
N ALA A 243 7.09 -7.18 7.44
CA ALA A 243 6.51 -8.23 8.28
C ALA A 243 6.15 -7.74 9.69
N ALA A 244 6.92 -6.78 10.22
CA ALA A 244 6.64 -6.17 11.53
C ALA A 244 5.29 -5.44 11.58
N LEU A 245 4.78 -4.93 10.45
CA LEU A 245 3.43 -4.34 10.38
C LEU A 245 2.33 -5.35 10.74
N VAL A 246 2.56 -6.62 10.43
CA VAL A 246 1.59 -7.68 10.68
C VAL A 246 1.86 -8.37 12.02
N ASN A 247 3.14 -8.62 12.32
CA ASN A 247 3.54 -9.44 13.47
C ASN A 247 3.62 -8.64 14.78
N ASP A 248 3.80 -7.31 14.73
CA ASP A 248 3.89 -6.45 15.91
C ASP A 248 3.09 -5.15 15.75
N PRO A 249 1.75 -5.24 15.58
CA PRO A 249 0.91 -4.06 15.37
C PRO A 249 0.98 -3.09 16.55
N LEU A 250 1.16 -3.57 17.78
CA LEU A 250 1.24 -2.71 18.97
C LEU A 250 2.48 -1.83 18.96
N ALA A 251 3.65 -2.34 18.54
CA ALA A 251 4.83 -1.50 18.38
C ALA A 251 4.64 -0.42 17.30
N VAL A 252 3.95 -0.74 16.20
CA VAL A 252 3.63 0.23 15.14
C VAL A 252 2.69 1.33 15.64
N LEU A 253 1.67 0.96 16.41
CA LEU A 253 0.78 1.93 17.04
C LEU A 253 1.53 2.80 18.05
N GLY A 254 2.45 2.21 18.82
CA GLY A 254 3.34 2.95 19.71
C GLY A 254 4.25 3.92 18.97
N LEU A 255 4.77 3.54 17.80
CA LEU A 255 5.54 4.47 16.95
C LEU A 255 4.67 5.64 16.48
N LEU A 256 3.44 5.38 16.03
CA LEU A 256 2.50 6.42 15.64
C LEU A 256 2.16 7.38 16.79
N ASP A 257 2.16 6.92 18.04
CA ASP A 257 1.96 7.78 19.22
C ASP A 257 3.10 8.78 19.43
N THR A 258 4.30 8.50 18.92
CA THR A 258 5.45 9.40 19.02
C THR A 258 5.50 10.47 17.93
N VAL A 259 4.74 10.29 16.85
CA VAL A 259 4.75 11.20 15.69
C VAL A 259 3.73 12.34 15.91
N PRO A 260 4.07 13.60 15.60
CA PRO A 260 3.11 14.70 15.72
C PRO A 260 1.93 14.53 14.77
N SER A 261 0.75 14.97 15.22
CA SER A 261 -0.43 15.06 14.36
C SER A 261 -0.34 16.28 13.44
N ARG A 262 -0.70 16.09 12.17
CA ARG A 262 -0.89 17.14 11.16
C ARG A 262 -2.38 17.38 10.95
N GLU A 263 -2.85 18.60 11.14
CA GLU A 263 -4.23 18.96 10.79
C GLU A 263 -4.43 19.01 9.27
N VAL A 264 -5.65 18.68 8.83
CA VAL A 264 -6.05 18.57 7.42
C VAL A 264 -6.94 19.71 6.98
#